data_AF-A0A4S2PYD1-F1
#
_entry.id   AF-A0A4S2PYD1-F1
#
_cell.length_a   1.000
_cell.length_b   1.000
_cell.length_c   1.000
_cell.angle_alpha   90.00
_cell.angle_beta   90.00
_cell.angle_gamma   90.00
#
_symmetry.space_group_name_H-M   'P 1'
#
loop_
_entity.id
_entity.type
_entity.pdbx_description
1 polymer ?
#
loop_
_entity_poly.entity_id
_entity_poly.type
_entity_poly.pdbx_seq_one_letter_code
_entity_poly.pdbx_strand_id
1 'polypeptide(L)' 'MSQATRTGCLKSARSWRKKYFSYRIKWEQFKRQQNETAANSIYEKMVFALDTAAYLTKKAELLTH' A
#
# COMPACT_ATOMS: atom_id res chain seq x y z
N MET A 1 11.57 21.60 -4.95
CA MET A 1 11.00 20.24 -4.86
C MET A 1 11.99 19.34 -4.13
N SER A 2 11.58 18.60 -3.10
CA SER A 2 12.49 17.68 -2.40
C SER A 2 12.81 16.50 -3.31
N GLN A 3 14.09 16.30 -3.63
CA GLN A 3 14.56 15.18 -4.44
C GLN A 3 14.26 13.86 -3.70
N ALA A 4 13.59 12.93 -4.37
CA ALA A 4 13.30 11.62 -3.80
C ALA A 4 14.63 10.89 -3.54
N THR A 5 14.88 10.51 -2.28
CA THR A 5 16.04 9.71 -1.90
C THR A 5 15.66 8.23 -1.83
N ARG A 6 16.62 7.33 -2.08
CA ARG A 6 16.42 5.88 -1.89
C ARG A 6 15.80 5.56 -0.53
N THR A 7 16.37 6.11 0.55
CA THR A 7 15.87 5.94 1.92
C THR A 7 14.46 6.48 2.09
N GLY A 8 14.13 7.63 1.50
CA GLY A 8 12.79 8.19 1.50
C GLY A 8 11.77 7.29 0.80
N CYS A 9 12.12 6.75 -0.37
CA CYS A 9 11.30 5.79 -1.11
C CYS A 9 11.05 4.52 -0.30
N LEU A 10 12.08 3.92 0.31
CA LEU A 10 11.95 2.70 1.12
C LEU A 10 11.11 2.94 2.39
N LYS A 11 11.28 4.09 3.07
CA LYS A 11 10.47 4.47 4.24
C LYS A 11 8.99 4.61 3.86
N SER A 12 8.72 5.27 2.73
CA SER A 12 7.36 5.42 2.21
C SER A 12 6.77 4.08 1.76
N ALA A 13 7.53 3.23 1.08
CA ALA A 13 7.09 1.88 0.70
C ALA A 13 6.69 1.04 1.93
N ARG A 14 7.49 1.11 3.01
CA ARG A 14 7.16 0.45 4.28
C ARG A 14 5.86 0.99 4.90
N SER A 15 5.61 2.30 4.83
CA SER A 15 4.36 2.91 5.29
C SER A 15 3.15 2.39 4.50
N TRP A 16 3.26 2.31 3.17
CA TRP A 16 2.20 1.77 2.32
C TRP A 16 1.94 0.28 2.55
N ARG A 17 2.97 -0.54 2.79
CA ARG A 17 2.78 -1.95 3.22
C ARG A 17 1.99 -2.04 4.53
N LYS A 18 2.26 -1.17 5.51
CA LYS A 18 1.46 -1.12 6.75
C LYS A 18 -0.01 -0.76 6.49
N LYS A 19 -0.26 0.20 5.60
CA LYS A 19 -1.63 0.55 5.18
C LYS A 19 -2.34 -0.64 4.52
N TYR A 20 -1.66 -1.36 3.63
CA TYR A 20 -2.19 -2.58 3.01
C TYR A 20 -2.66 -3.59 4.08
N PHE A 21 -1.85 -3.87 5.10
CA PHE A 21 -2.26 -4.78 6.19
C PHE A 21 -3.46 -4.25 6.98
N SER A 22 -3.52 -2.95 7.26
CA SER A 22 -4.68 -2.34 7.92
C SER A 22 -5.96 -2.48 7.08
N TYR A 23 -5.87 -2.26 5.76
CA TYR A 23 -6.99 -2.45 4.86
C TYR A 23 -7.40 -3.92 4.77
N ARG A 24 -6.44 -4.85 4.72
CA ARG A 24 -6.74 -6.30 4.73
C ARG A 24 -7.57 -6.70 5.95
N ILE A 25 -7.21 -6.24 7.15
CA ILE A 25 -7.98 -6.54 8.37
C ILE A 25 -9.43 -6.03 8.26
N LYS A 26 -9.62 -4.81 7.74
CA LYS A 26 -10.96 -4.25 7.51
C LYS A 26 -11.74 -5.00 6.44
N TRP A 27 -11.07 -5.41 5.37
CA TRP A 27 -11.67 -6.22 4.31
C TRP A 27 -12.18 -7.55 4.86
N GLU A 28 -11.35 -8.26 5.63
CA GLU A 28 -11.73 -9.52 6.29
C GLU A 28 -12.91 -9.32 7.24
N GLN A 29 -12.94 -8.20 7.98
CA GLN A 29 -14.09 -7.84 8.83
C GLN A 29 -15.38 -7.68 8.02
N PHE A 30 -15.34 -6.93 6.91
CA PHE A 30 -16.53 -6.73 6.07
C PHE A 30 -16.99 -8.03 5.39
N LYS A 31 -16.06 -8.89 4.96
CA LYS A 31 -16.39 -10.21 4.43
C LYS A 31 -17.10 -11.09 5.46
N ARG A 32 -16.67 -11.07 6.73
CA ARG A 32 -17.36 -11.78 7.83
C ARG A 32 -18.77 -11.25 8.08
N GLN A 33 -19.00 -9.96 7.83
CA GLN A 33 -20.31 -9.31 7.94
C GLN A 33 -21.18 -9.48 6.69
N GLN A 34 -20.70 -10.19 5.66
CA GLN A 34 -21.35 -10.30 4.34
C GLN A 34 -21.63 -8.93 3.68
N ASN A 35 -20.84 -7.91 4.04
CA ASN A 35 -20.95 -6.57 3.47
C ASN A 35 -20.02 -6.43 2.25
N GLU A 36 -20.48 -6.94 1.11
CA GLU A 36 -19.69 -6.96 -0.13
C GLU A 36 -19.38 -5.57 -0.66
N THR A 37 -20.29 -4.61 -0.55
CA THR A 37 -20.06 -3.23 -1.00
C THR A 37 -18.90 -2.59 -0.25
N ALA A 38 -18.89 -2.70 1.09
CA ALA A 38 -17.79 -2.18 1.90
C ALA A 38 -16.50 -2.99 1.69
N ALA A 39 -16.59 -4.31 1.55
CA ALA A 39 -15.44 -5.15 1.23
C ALA A 39 -14.79 -4.74 -0.09
N ASN A 40 -15.56 -4.58 -1.17
CA ASN A 40 -15.04 -4.15 -2.47
C ASN A 40 -14.37 -2.77 -2.40
N SER A 41 -14.97 -1.81 -1.70
CA SER A 41 -14.34 -0.49 -1.50
C SER A 41 -13.00 -0.56 -0.75
N ILE A 42 -12.87 -1.46 0.24
CA ILE A 42 -11.59 -1.68 0.92
C ILE A 42 -10.60 -2.43 0.04
N TYR A 43 -11.06 -3.37 -0.78
CA TYR A 43 -10.21 -4.13 -1.69
C TYR A 43 -9.46 -3.21 -2.68
N GLU A 44 -10.15 -2.23 -3.28
CA GLU A 44 -9.51 -1.24 -4.15
C GLU A 44 -8.38 -0.48 -3.42
N LYS A 45 -8.60 -0.11 -2.16
CA LYS A 45 -7.59 0.56 -1.31
C LYS A 45 -6.42 -0.37 -0.99
N MET A 46 -6.66 -1.67 -0.83
CA MET A 46 -5.60 -2.67 -0.67
C MET A 46 -4.72 -2.73 -1.91
N VAL A 47 -5.32 -2.87 -3.10
CA VAL A 47 -4.60 -2.93 -4.38
C VAL A 47 -3.74 -1.68 -4.56
N PHE A 48 -4.33 -0.49 -4.41
CA PHE A 48 -3.60 0.77 -4.53
C PHE A 48 -2.42 0.89 -3.56
N ALA A 49 -2.60 0.45 -2.31
CA ALA A 49 -1.52 0.46 -1.32
C ALA A 49 -0.37 -0.49 -1.69
N LEU A 50 -0.70 -1.67 -2.24
CA LEU A 50 0.29 -2.64 -2.69
C LEU A 50 1.07 -2.12 -3.91
N ASP A 51 0.37 -1.59 -4.91
CA ASP A 51 0.96 -1.02 -6.12
C ASP A 51 1.88 0.15 -5.79
N THR A 52 1.45 1.04 -4.89
CA THR A 52 2.26 2.17 -4.44
C THR A 52 3.52 1.70 -3.73
N ALA A 53 3.43 0.66 -2.88
CA ALA A 53 4.59 0.10 -2.21
C ALA A 53 5.57 -0.56 -3.20
N ALA A 54 5.06 -1.26 -4.22
CA ALA A 54 5.84 -1.86 -5.28
C ALA A 54 6.56 -0.79 -6.11
N TYR A 55 5.84 0.24 -6.56
CA TYR A 55 6.39 1.38 -7.30
C TYR A 55 7.52 2.07 -6.53
N LEU A 56 7.31 2.37 -5.25
CA LEU A 56 8.32 3.03 -4.42
C LEU A 56 9.55 2.16 -4.18
N THR A 57 9.38 0.84 -4.07
CA THR A 57 10.50 -0.10 -3.94
C THR A 57 11.34 -0.11 -5.23
N LYS A 58 10.69 -0.24 -6.40
CA LYS A 58 11.36 -0.19 -7.70
C LYS A 58 12.05 1.16 -7.94
N LYS A 59 11.42 2.27 -7.54
CA LYS A 59 12.04 3.60 -7.61
C LYS A 59 13.28 3.71 -6.72
N ALA A 60 13.26 3.10 -5.53
CA ALA A 60 14.42 3.07 -4.65
C ALA A 60 15.60 2.28 -5.26
N GLU A 61 15.31 1.18 -5.96
CA GLU A 61 16.33 0.40 -6.69
C GLU A 61 16.99 1.26 -7.77
N LEU A 62 16.20 1.99 -8.57
CA LEU A 62 16.73 2.88 -9.61
C LEU A 62 17.57 4.05 -9.07
N LEU A 63 17.29 4.51 -7.85
CA LEU A 63 18.07 5.56 -7.17
C LEU A 63 19.35 5.04 -6.48
N THR A 64 19.66 3.74 -6.64
CA THR A 64 20.89 3.13 -6.10
C THR A 64 22.07 3.26 -7.07
N HIS A 65 21.82 3.67 -8.32
CA HIS A 65 22.78 3.92 -9.39
C HIS A 65 22.91 5.42 -9.67
#